data_AF-A0A952DV56-F1
#
_entry.id   AF-A0A952DV56-F1
#
_cell.length_a   1.000
_cell.length_b   1.000
_cell.length_c   1.000
_cell.angle_alpha   90.00
_cell.angle_beta   90.00
_cell.angle_gamma   90.00
#
_symmetry.space_group_name_H-M   'P 1'
#
loop_
_entity.id
_entity.type
_entity.pdbx_description
1 polymer ?
#
loop_
_entity_poly.entity_id
_entity_poly.type
_entity_poly.pdbx_seq_one_letter_code
_entity_poly.pdbx_strand_id
1 'polypeptide(L)'
;MTLTPWYKKHSFSKYFFQHSEKIVAGILAPLFIAIFFYFDGTPWKWEEINPITMPPPIRIILSAFVYITFGAFLYFIRVYQVLYYLLPYGGFVKIKAIIWAGLILFSYFYVIPFLIGIANFVIMVGYNLFTLLLYIAPPIFFGILIGGLIFIYKKYKKN
;
A
#
# COMPACT_ATOMS: atom_id res chain seq x y z
N MET A 1 -36.78 -6.55 -40.09
CA MET A 1 -37.44 -6.52 -38.78
C MET A 1 -37.23 -7.87 -38.10
N THR A 2 -36.25 -8.00 -37.22
CA THR A 2 -35.99 -9.25 -36.50
C THR A 2 -36.94 -9.36 -35.31
N LEU A 3 -38.01 -10.13 -35.46
CA LEU A 3 -38.96 -10.47 -34.40
C LEU A 3 -38.23 -11.29 -33.33
N THR A 4 -38.03 -10.72 -32.14
CA THR A 4 -37.51 -11.47 -31.00
C THR A 4 -38.53 -12.53 -30.58
N PRO A 5 -38.15 -13.82 -30.47
CA PRO A 5 -39.10 -14.89 -30.14
C PRO A 5 -39.76 -14.67 -28.78
N TRP A 6 -41.07 -14.91 -28.68
CA TRP A 6 -41.88 -14.73 -27.46
C TRP A 6 -41.30 -15.45 -26.22
N TYR A 7 -40.68 -16.63 -26.39
CA TYR A 7 -40.04 -17.38 -25.32
C TYR A 7 -38.82 -16.65 -24.70
N LYS A 8 -38.10 -15.87 -25.51
CA LYS A 8 -36.94 -15.08 -25.06
C LYS A 8 -37.37 -13.92 -24.15
N LYS A 9 -38.51 -13.30 -24.46
CA LYS A 9 -39.13 -12.24 -23.65
C LYS A 9 -39.64 -12.76 -22.30
N HIS A 10 -40.24 -13.96 -22.29
CA HIS A 10 -40.75 -14.63 -21.08
C HIS A 10 -39.61 -15.18 -20.20
N SER A 11 -38.55 -15.72 -20.81
CA SER A 11 -37.35 -16.15 -20.07
C SER A 11 -36.66 -14.97 -19.39
N PHE A 12 -36.54 -13.83 -20.09
CA PHE A 12 -35.92 -12.63 -19.54
C PHE A 12 -36.76 -12.04 -18.39
N SER A 13 -38.08 -11.90 -18.55
CA SER A 13 -38.94 -11.36 -17.48
C SER A 13 -38.92 -12.25 -16.23
N LYS A 14 -38.86 -13.57 -16.39
CA LYS A 14 -38.81 -14.52 -15.28
C LYS A 14 -37.46 -14.48 -14.56
N TYR A 15 -36.35 -14.42 -15.30
CA TYR A 15 -35.00 -14.28 -14.75
C TYR A 15 -34.81 -12.93 -14.04
N PHE A 16 -35.32 -11.86 -14.65
CA PHE A 16 -35.30 -10.51 -14.11
C PHE A 16 -36.14 -10.41 -12.85
N PHE A 17 -37.33 -11.02 -12.77
CA PHE A 17 -38.11 -11.09 -11.53
C PHE A 17 -37.39 -11.88 -10.44
N GLN A 18 -36.80 -13.02 -10.79
CA GLN A 18 -36.15 -13.94 -9.86
C GLN A 18 -34.83 -13.38 -9.29
N HIS A 19 -34.15 -12.51 -10.04
CA HIS A 19 -32.92 -11.83 -9.64
C HIS A 19 -33.09 -10.32 -9.44
N SER A 20 -34.33 -9.80 -9.52
CA SER A 20 -34.64 -8.36 -9.42
C SER A 20 -34.07 -7.76 -8.15
N GLU A 21 -34.02 -8.52 -7.06
CA GLU A 21 -33.48 -8.09 -5.79
C GLU A 21 -31.97 -7.86 -5.83
N LYS A 22 -31.23 -8.75 -6.52
CA LYS A 22 -29.78 -8.62 -6.71
C LYS A 22 -29.45 -7.52 -7.71
N ILE A 23 -30.29 -7.35 -8.72
CA ILE A 23 -30.16 -6.28 -9.73
C ILE A 23 -30.45 -4.91 -9.08
N VAL A 24 -31.53 -4.81 -8.31
CA VAL A 24 -31.91 -3.59 -7.59
C VAL A 24 -30.90 -3.27 -6.50
N ALA A 25 -30.40 -4.24 -5.73
CA ALA A 25 -29.30 -4.01 -4.78
C ALA A 25 -27.99 -3.63 -5.48
N GLY A 26 -27.67 -4.27 -6.61
CA GLY A 26 -26.51 -3.97 -7.44
C GLY A 26 -26.57 -2.61 -8.13
N ILE A 27 -27.76 -2.03 -8.31
CA ILE A 27 -27.97 -0.68 -8.85
C ILE A 27 -28.06 0.35 -7.73
N LEU A 28 -28.81 0.07 -6.66
CA LEU A 28 -29.02 1.01 -5.54
C LEU A 28 -27.74 1.24 -4.74
N ALA A 29 -26.89 0.22 -4.53
CA ALA A 29 -25.63 0.39 -3.81
C ALA A 29 -24.69 1.40 -4.49
N PRO A 30 -24.34 1.29 -5.79
CA PRO A 30 -23.53 2.30 -6.47
C PRO A 30 -24.23 3.65 -6.59
N LEU A 31 -25.56 3.70 -6.69
CA LEU A 31 -26.32 4.96 -6.70
C LEU A 31 -26.27 5.67 -5.35
N PHE A 32 -26.37 4.94 -4.24
CA PHE A 32 -26.24 5.49 -2.89
C PHE A 32 -24.81 5.94 -2.59
N ILE A 33 -23.81 5.18 -3.06
CA ILE A 33 -22.40 5.58 -3.05
C ILE A 33 -22.21 6.90 -3.83
N ALA A 34 -22.75 6.98 -5.04
CA ALA A 34 -22.66 8.18 -5.88
C ALA A 34 -23.36 9.39 -5.25
N ILE A 35 -24.53 9.20 -4.65
CA ILE A 35 -25.27 10.25 -3.94
C ILE A 35 -24.50 10.72 -2.70
N PHE A 36 -23.97 9.80 -1.90
CA PHE A 36 -23.18 10.12 -0.72
C PHE A 36 -21.98 11.01 -1.08
N PHE A 37 -21.22 10.62 -2.11
CA PHE A 37 -20.08 11.42 -2.58
C PHE A 37 -20.47 12.73 -3.26
N TYR A 38 -21.64 12.79 -3.91
CA TYR A 38 -22.18 14.04 -4.44
C TYR A 38 -22.50 15.05 -3.34
N PHE A 39 -23.03 14.60 -2.19
CA PHE A 39 -23.38 15.47 -1.07
C PHE A 39 -22.20 15.83 -0.17
N ASP A 40 -21.24 14.94 0.01
CA ASP A 40 -20.05 15.20 0.82
C ASP A 40 -19.13 16.27 0.19
N GLY A 41 -19.26 16.49 -1.13
CA GLY A 41 -18.62 17.60 -1.86
C GLY A 41 -17.09 17.55 -1.91
N THR A 42 -16.47 16.62 -1.19
CA THR A 42 -15.02 16.45 -1.10
C THR A 42 -14.65 15.16 -1.84
N PRO A 43 -14.14 15.25 -3.08
CA PRO A 43 -13.61 14.06 -3.74
C PRO A 43 -12.39 13.60 -2.96
N TRP A 44 -12.28 12.30 -2.71
CA TRP A 44 -11.04 11.73 -2.19
C TRP A 44 -9.88 12.07 -3.13
N LYS A 45 -8.76 12.48 -2.55
CA LYS A 45 -7.54 12.84 -3.27
C LYS A 45 -6.39 12.03 -2.74
N TRP A 46 -5.50 11.65 -3.66
CA TRP A 46 -4.23 11.07 -3.28
C TRP A 46 -3.37 12.15 -2.60
N GLU A 47 -2.91 11.89 -1.38
CA GLU A 47 -2.05 12.79 -0.60
C GLU A 47 -0.59 12.32 -0.64
N GLU A 48 0.31 13.24 -0.97
CA GLU A 48 1.76 13.00 -0.86
C GLU A 48 2.23 13.30 0.56
N ILE A 49 2.45 12.26 1.34
CA ILE A 49 2.97 12.37 2.71
C ILE A 49 4.40 11.81 2.78
N ASN A 50 5.28 12.51 3.50
CA ASN A 50 6.67 12.09 3.75
C ASN A 50 6.98 12.19 5.26
N PRO A 51 6.42 11.29 6.08
CA PRO A 51 6.53 11.39 7.53
C PRO A 51 7.94 11.09 8.06
N ILE A 52 8.75 10.33 7.34
CA ILE A 52 10.11 9.99 7.74
C ILE A 52 11.07 11.02 7.14
N THR A 53 11.80 11.70 8.02
CA THR A 53 12.83 12.68 7.65
C THR A 53 14.23 12.11 7.83
N MET A 54 15.21 12.80 7.23
CA MET A 54 16.60 12.38 7.31
C MET A 54 17.11 12.47 8.75
N PRO A 55 17.68 11.40 9.31
CA PRO A 55 18.25 11.45 10.64
C PRO A 55 19.51 12.32 10.66
N PRO A 56 19.82 12.97 11.79
CA PRO A 56 21.08 13.66 11.95
C PRO A 56 22.26 12.68 11.76
N PRO A 57 23.43 13.15 11.27
CA PRO A 57 24.59 12.31 11.01
C PRO A 57 25.29 11.88 12.31
N ILE A 58 24.60 11.08 13.13
CA ILE A 58 25.16 10.54 14.36
C ILE A 58 26.13 9.44 13.99
N ARG A 59 27.44 9.74 14.12
CA ARG A 59 28.54 8.86 13.72
C ARG A 59 28.40 7.42 14.24
N ILE A 60 27.97 7.26 15.49
CA ILE A 60 27.84 5.94 16.13
C ILE A 60 26.76 5.10 15.42
N ILE A 61 25.60 5.70 15.14
CA ILE A 61 24.48 5.02 14.47
C ILE A 61 24.86 4.66 13.05
N LEU A 62 25.45 5.60 12.30
CA LEU A 62 25.92 5.34 10.94
C LEU A 62 26.97 4.24 10.89
N SER A 63 27.92 4.25 11.84
CA SER A 63 28.94 3.21 11.92
C SER A 63 28.35 1.85 12.28
N ALA A 64 27.35 1.79 13.16
CA ALA A 64 26.64 0.54 13.48
C ALA A 64 25.84 0.02 12.28
N PHE A 65 25.15 0.91 11.56
CA PHE A 65 24.42 0.56 10.34
C PHE A 65 25.36 0.01 9.27
N VAL A 66 26.48 0.70 9.01
CA VAL A 66 27.52 0.23 8.07
C VAL A 66 28.07 -1.11 8.52
N TYR A 67 28.30 -1.32 9.81
CA TYR A 67 28.80 -2.58 10.33
C TYR A 67 27.86 -3.74 10.06
N ILE A 68 26.56 -3.57 10.28
CA ILE A 68 25.56 -4.63 10.07
C ILE A 68 25.30 -4.89 8.57
N THR A 69 25.52 -3.88 7.72
CA THR A 69 25.25 -3.97 6.28
C THR A 69 26.52 -4.25 5.47
N PHE A 70 27.16 -3.21 4.92
CA PHE A 70 28.32 -3.33 4.02
C PHE A 70 29.54 -3.90 4.73
N GLY A 71 29.76 -3.55 6.00
CA GLY A 71 30.84 -4.08 6.82
C GLY A 71 30.72 -5.59 7.00
N ALA A 72 29.52 -6.09 7.34
CA ALA A 72 29.25 -7.52 7.42
C ALA A 72 29.46 -8.21 6.08
N PHE A 73 29.03 -7.59 4.97
CA PHE A 73 29.27 -8.10 3.62
C PHE A 73 30.77 -8.20 3.31
N LEU A 74 31.56 -7.14 3.52
CA LEU A 74 33.00 -7.14 3.30
C LEU A 74 33.73 -8.16 4.19
N TYR A 75 33.22 -8.37 5.40
CA TYR A 75 33.74 -9.39 6.30
C TYR A 75 33.44 -10.79 5.77
N PHE A 76 32.22 -11.04 5.29
CA PHE A 76 31.80 -12.31 4.71
C PHE A 76 32.65 -12.71 3.50
N ILE A 77 32.94 -11.77 2.59
CA ILE A 77 33.83 -12.01 1.43
C ILE A 77 35.33 -11.92 1.80
N ARG A 78 35.68 -11.82 3.09
CA ARG A 78 37.04 -11.86 3.62
C ARG A 78 37.99 -10.80 3.04
N VAL A 79 37.48 -9.63 2.66
CA VAL A 79 38.30 -8.51 2.14
C VAL A 79 39.42 -8.13 3.11
N TYR A 80 39.18 -8.24 4.41
CA TYR A 80 40.20 -7.98 5.43
C TYR A 80 41.40 -8.94 5.34
N GLN A 81 41.20 -10.20 4.95
CA GLN A 81 42.30 -11.17 4.78
C GLN A 81 43.15 -10.78 3.58
N VAL A 82 42.50 -10.46 2.46
CA VAL A 82 43.18 -10.02 1.24
C VAL A 82 44.01 -8.77 1.52
N LEU A 83 43.45 -7.77 2.20
CA LEU A 83 44.18 -6.57 2.59
C LEU A 83 45.37 -6.87 3.52
N TYR A 84 45.21 -7.82 4.44
CA TYR A 84 46.28 -8.19 5.37
C TYR A 84 47.46 -8.88 4.66
N TYR A 85 47.19 -9.74 3.67
CA TYR A 85 48.25 -10.41 2.90
C TYR A 85 48.96 -9.47 1.91
N LEU A 86 48.26 -8.47 1.38
CA LEU A 86 48.82 -7.57 0.35
C LEU A 86 49.59 -6.37 0.92
N LEU A 87 49.34 -6.01 2.19
CA LEU A 87 49.81 -4.74 2.74
C LEU A 87 50.60 -4.95 4.04
N PRO A 88 51.67 -4.15 4.28
CA PRO A 88 52.28 -4.11 5.59
C PRO A 88 51.28 -3.59 6.63
N TYR A 89 51.46 -3.95 7.90
CA TYR A 89 50.52 -3.66 8.99
C TYR A 89 50.04 -2.19 9.04
N GLY A 90 50.96 -1.23 8.89
CA GLY A 90 50.60 0.18 8.86
C GLY A 90 49.73 0.58 7.65
N GLY A 91 49.96 -0.03 6.50
CA GLY A 91 49.13 0.17 5.30
C GLY A 91 47.74 -0.45 5.46
N PHE A 92 47.68 -1.66 6.04
CA PHE A 92 46.43 -2.33 6.36
C PHE A 92 45.51 -1.48 7.25
N VAL A 93 46.03 -0.93 8.36
CA VAL A 93 45.24 -0.09 9.28
C VAL A 93 44.70 1.17 8.58
N LYS A 94 45.54 1.85 7.79
CA LYS A 94 45.15 3.05 7.05
C LYS A 94 44.07 2.77 6.01
N ILE A 95 44.28 1.75 5.17
CA ILE A 95 43.33 1.41 4.09
C ILE A 95 42.01 0.92 4.67
N LYS A 96 42.03 0.12 5.73
CA LYS A 96 40.80 -0.29 6.43
C LYS A 96 40.01 0.92 6.94
N ALA A 97 40.68 1.92 7.52
CA ALA A 97 40.02 3.13 8.00
C ALA A 97 39.41 3.96 6.86
N ILE A 98 40.10 4.07 5.73
CA ILE A 98 39.61 4.77 4.53
C ILE A 98 38.37 4.07 3.97
N ILE A 99 38.42 2.74 3.83
CA ILE A 99 37.26 1.95 3.39
C ILE A 99 36.09 2.18 4.34
N TRP A 100 36.33 2.14 5.66
CA TRP A 100 35.27 2.36 6.65
C TRP A 100 34.62 3.74 6.55
N ALA A 101 35.44 4.79 6.45
CA ALA A 101 34.94 6.16 6.29
C ALA A 101 34.17 6.32 4.97
N GLY A 102 34.66 5.72 3.88
CA GLY A 102 33.99 5.71 2.59
C GLY A 102 32.62 5.03 2.64
N LEU A 103 32.51 3.88 3.31
CA LEU A 103 31.23 3.19 3.49
C LEU A 103 30.23 3.99 4.31
N ILE A 104 30.68 4.66 5.38
CA ILE A 104 29.84 5.55 6.18
C ILE A 104 29.30 6.67 5.31
N LEU A 105 30.17 7.31 4.52
CA LEU A 105 29.81 8.43 3.67
C LEU A 105 28.85 7.98 2.54
N PHE A 106 29.14 6.87 1.89
CA PHE A 106 28.27 6.26 0.89
C PHE A 106 26.89 5.92 1.47
N SER A 107 26.87 5.32 2.66
CA SER A 107 25.62 4.95 3.33
C SER A 107 24.79 6.18 3.66
N TYR A 108 25.42 7.25 4.14
CA TYR A 108 24.73 8.48 4.51
C TYR A 108 24.14 9.23 3.31
N PHE A 109 24.88 9.36 2.20
CA PHE A 109 24.41 10.16 1.06
C PHE A 109 23.53 9.40 0.08
N TYR A 110 23.64 8.08 0.00
CA TYR A 110 22.93 7.30 -1.01
C TYR A 110 21.97 6.29 -0.40
N VAL A 111 22.46 5.46 0.52
CA VAL A 111 21.69 4.31 1.02
C VAL A 111 20.57 4.74 1.95
N ILE A 112 20.86 5.61 2.92
CA ILE A 112 19.86 6.09 3.88
C ILE A 112 18.77 6.90 3.19
N PRO A 113 19.06 7.90 2.31
CA PRO A 113 18.04 8.60 1.56
C PRO A 113 17.17 7.68 0.71
N PHE A 114 17.78 6.69 0.06
CA PHE A 114 17.05 5.69 -0.71
C PHE A 114 16.10 4.86 0.16
N LEU A 115 16.57 4.37 1.31
CA LEU A 115 15.74 3.61 2.25
C LEU A 115 14.59 4.46 2.82
N ILE A 116 14.85 5.72 3.15
CA ILE A 116 13.81 6.67 3.59
C ILE A 116 12.79 6.90 2.48
N GLY A 117 13.23 7.04 1.23
CA GLY A 117 12.36 7.18 0.07
C GLY A 117 11.42 5.98 -0.09
N ILE A 118 11.95 4.76 0.00
CA ILE A 118 11.13 3.54 -0.02
C ILE A 118 10.14 3.52 1.14
N ALA A 119 10.60 3.80 2.37
CA ALA A 119 9.74 3.77 3.54
C ALA A 119 8.61 4.79 3.45
N ASN A 120 8.90 6.03 3.03
CA ASN A 120 7.89 7.06 2.80
C ASN A 120 6.93 6.67 1.68
N PHE A 121 7.41 6.08 0.58
CA PHE A 121 6.54 5.59 -0.48
C PHE A 121 5.56 4.52 0.03
N VAL A 122 6.05 3.54 0.80
CA VAL A 122 5.20 2.48 1.38
C VAL A 122 4.17 3.08 2.33
N ILE A 123 4.57 4.02 3.20
CA ILE A 123 3.66 4.68 4.13
C ILE A 123 2.63 5.53 3.37
N MET A 124 3.04 6.28 2.36
CA MET A 124 2.15 7.07 1.51
C MET A 124 1.11 6.18 0.83
N VAL A 125 1.52 5.08 0.21
CA VAL A 125 0.58 4.15 -0.43
C VAL A 125 -0.36 3.54 0.60
N GLY A 126 0.16 3.06 1.73
CA GLY A 126 -0.65 2.47 2.80
C GLY A 126 -1.67 3.44 3.39
N TYR A 127 -1.25 4.67 3.67
CA TYR A 127 -2.10 5.74 4.19
C TYR A 127 -3.22 6.07 3.19
N ASN A 128 -2.89 6.27 1.92
CA ASN A 128 -3.88 6.59 0.89
C ASN A 128 -4.91 5.47 0.69
N LEU A 129 -4.45 4.21 0.67
CA LEU A 129 -5.37 3.08 0.60
C LEU A 129 -6.27 3.00 1.84
N PHE A 130 -5.72 3.26 3.02
CA PHE A 130 -6.48 3.28 4.25
C PHE A 130 -7.53 4.42 4.27
N THR A 131 -7.15 5.64 3.88
CA THR A 131 -8.09 6.77 3.79
C THR A 131 -9.13 6.55 2.72
N LEU A 132 -8.79 5.93 1.58
CA LEU A 132 -9.76 5.54 0.55
C LEU A 132 -10.78 4.53 1.10
N LEU A 133 -10.32 3.52 1.85
CA LEU A 133 -11.21 2.55 2.49
C LEU A 133 -12.16 3.23 3.47
N LEU A 134 -11.65 4.16 4.29
CA LEU A 134 -12.49 4.95 5.20
C LEU A 134 -13.46 5.85 4.45
N TYR A 135 -13.06 6.39 3.31
CA TYR A 135 -13.89 7.24 2.47
C TYR A 135 -15.08 6.47 1.86
N ILE A 136 -14.86 5.23 1.39
CA ILE A 136 -15.92 4.37 0.84
C ILE A 136 -16.70 3.58 1.90
N ALA A 137 -16.22 3.51 3.13
CA ALA A 137 -16.83 2.69 4.18
C ALA A 137 -18.27 3.10 4.52
N PRO A 138 -18.63 4.39 4.71
CA PRO A 138 -20.00 4.79 5.03
C PRO A 138 -21.04 4.31 4.01
N PRO A 139 -20.91 4.58 2.70
CA PRO A 139 -21.94 4.16 1.76
C PRO A 139 -21.99 2.63 1.57
N ILE A 140 -20.86 1.92 1.72
CA ILE A 140 -20.86 0.44 1.73
C ILE A 140 -21.63 -0.08 2.95
N PHE A 141 -21.37 0.47 4.14
CA PHE A 141 -22.06 0.09 5.37
C PHE A 141 -23.57 0.28 5.27
N PHE A 142 -24.02 1.46 4.81
CA PHE A 142 -25.45 1.71 4.62
C PHE A 142 -26.07 0.81 3.55
N GLY A 143 -25.35 0.50 2.47
CA GLY A 143 -25.80 -0.45 1.45
C GLY A 143 -26.06 -1.84 2.02
N ILE A 144 -25.13 -2.35 2.85
CA ILE A 144 -25.28 -3.65 3.54
C ILE A 144 -26.46 -3.61 4.52
N LEU A 145 -26.57 -2.54 5.31
CA LEU A 145 -27.63 -2.39 6.32
C LEU A 145 -29.02 -2.37 5.69
N ILE A 146 -29.24 -1.56 4.65
CA ILE A 146 -30.51 -1.49 3.93
C ILE A 146 -30.82 -2.83 3.25
N GLY A 147 -29.83 -3.46 2.60
CA GLY A 147 -29.98 -4.78 2.00
C GLY A 147 -30.40 -5.85 3.02
N GLY A 148 -29.80 -5.84 4.22
CA GLY A 148 -30.15 -6.71 5.33
C GLY A 148 -31.57 -6.48 5.83
N LEU A 149 -31.99 -5.23 6.00
CA LEU A 149 -33.36 -4.89 6.41
C LEU A 149 -34.40 -5.35 5.39
N ILE A 150 -34.15 -5.17 4.09
CA ILE A 150 -35.04 -5.64 3.02
C ILE A 150 -35.16 -7.16 3.06
N PHE A 151 -34.04 -7.88 3.26
CA PHE A 151 -34.03 -9.33 3.36
C PHE A 151 -34.87 -9.82 4.56
N ILE A 152 -34.68 -9.20 5.73
CA ILE A 152 -35.45 -9.53 6.94
C ILE A 152 -36.94 -9.25 6.74
N TYR A 153 -37.30 -8.07 6.22
CA TYR A 153 -38.68 -7.70 5.93
C TYR A 153 -39.37 -8.69 4.99
N LYS A 154 -38.68 -9.11 3.93
CA LYS A 154 -39.21 -10.13 2.99
C LYS A 154 -39.39 -11.49 3.65
N LYS A 155 -38.46 -11.89 4.51
CA LYS A 155 -38.58 -13.14 5.28
C LYS A 155 -39.80 -13.11 6.20
N TYR A 156 -40.07 -11.98 6.86
CA TYR A 156 -41.24 -11.81 7.73
C TYR A 156 -42.57 -11.76 6.97
N LYS A 157 -42.62 -11.13 5.80
CA LYS A 157 -43.86 -11.03 4.99
C LYS A 157 -44.26 -12.36 4.32
N LYS A 158 -43.31 -13.29 4.15
CA LYS A 158 -43.53 -14.58 3.48
C LYS A 158 -43.95 -15.70 4.44
N ASN A 159 -43.79 -15.47 5.75
CA ASN A 159 -44.39 -16.25 6.83
C ASN A 159 -45.70 -15.61 7.26
#